data_AF-A0A956PJK2-F1
#
_entry.id   AF-A0A956PJK2-F1
#
_cell.length_a   1.000
_cell.length_b   1.000
_cell.length_c   1.000
_cell.angle_alpha   90.00
_cell.angle_beta   90.00
_cell.angle_gamma   90.00
#
_symmetry.space_group_name_H-M   'P 1'
#
loop_
_entity.id
_entity.type
_entity.pdbx_description
1 polymer ?
#
loop_
_entity_poly.entity_id
_entity_poly.type
_entity_poly.pdbx_seq_one_letter_code
_entity_poly.pdbx_strand_id
1 'polypeptide(L)'
;MSEVDVIDYGGGNISSLLRCLSRLDIPYRLKTGEDHPDGSRPLMLPGVGAFGAVMEALQTRGLAQAVLDLTAQDVPLLGVCVGLQILFEESEESPGARGLSLLPGKVKKLPAKKVPQIGWNRVVCCETGPLQEGYVYFVNSYVAKPERTDDVWYTGDYEGEFCAAVRHKNIAAFQFHPEKSGRFGHDLIADWCKNAV
;
A
#
# COMPACT_ATOMS: atom_id res chain seq x y z
N MET A 1 5.46 -13.38 15.32
CA MET A 1 4.76 -12.57 14.31
C MET A 1 4.52 -13.46 13.11
N SER A 2 3.41 -13.26 12.41
CA SER A 2 3.01 -14.14 11.30
C SER A 2 3.95 -13.96 10.12
N GLU A 3 4.23 -15.06 9.42
CA GLU A 3 4.99 -15.03 8.17
C GLU A 3 4.14 -14.37 7.09
N VAL A 4 4.74 -13.48 6.29
CA VAL A 4 4.02 -12.71 5.26
C VAL A 4 4.53 -13.06 3.86
N ASP A 5 3.62 -13.08 2.89
CA ASP A 5 3.93 -13.23 1.47
C ASP A 5 4.11 -11.84 0.85
N VAL A 6 5.33 -11.49 0.46
CA VAL A 6 5.66 -10.20 -0.19
C VAL A 6 5.63 -10.40 -1.70
N ILE A 7 4.70 -9.71 -2.36
CA ILE A 7 4.52 -9.77 -3.81
C ILE A 7 5.68 -9.05 -4.51
N ASP A 8 6.47 -9.79 -5.27
CA ASP A 8 7.55 -9.31 -6.13
C ASP A 8 7.19 -9.54 -7.60
N TYR A 9 6.68 -8.49 -8.22
CA TYR A 9 6.36 -8.45 -9.65
C TYR A 9 7.54 -7.93 -10.50
N GLY A 10 8.75 -7.86 -9.94
CA GLY A 10 9.97 -7.42 -10.63
C GLY A 10 10.06 -5.93 -10.90
N GLY A 11 9.16 -5.13 -10.30
CA GLY A 11 9.15 -3.67 -10.43
C GLY A 11 9.44 -2.97 -9.11
N GLY A 12 10.40 -2.04 -9.13
CA GLY A 12 10.74 -1.21 -7.97
C GLY A 12 11.77 -1.82 -7.01
N ASN A 13 12.16 -1.04 -6.00
CA ASN A 13 13.16 -1.44 -5.00
C ASN A 13 12.48 -1.88 -3.70
N ILE A 14 12.15 -3.18 -3.59
CA ILE A 14 11.57 -3.77 -2.38
C ILE A 14 12.58 -3.95 -1.23
N SER A 15 13.87 -3.74 -1.47
CA SER A 15 14.94 -4.00 -0.49
C SER A 15 14.75 -3.26 0.83
N SER A 16 14.18 -2.05 0.80
CA SER A 16 13.91 -1.28 2.02
C SER A 16 12.85 -1.95 2.88
N LEU A 17 11.79 -2.49 2.25
CA LEU A 17 10.72 -3.20 2.92
C LEU A 17 11.25 -4.50 3.52
N LEU A 18 11.99 -5.30 2.74
CA LEU A 18 12.56 -6.56 3.22
C LEU A 18 13.51 -6.34 4.40
N ARG A 19 14.37 -5.33 4.35
CA ARG A 19 15.24 -4.96 5.48
C ARG A 19 14.44 -4.52 6.72
N CYS A 20 13.33 -3.83 6.52
CA CYS A 20 12.43 -3.45 7.61
C CYS A 20 11.81 -4.70 8.25
N LEU A 21 11.30 -5.64 7.46
CA LEU A 21 10.77 -6.91 7.96
C LEU A 21 11.82 -7.71 8.73
N SER A 22 13.04 -7.83 8.19
CA SER A 22 14.15 -8.49 8.90
C SER A 22 14.50 -7.80 10.22
N ARG A 23 14.51 -6.46 10.26
CA ARG A 23 14.79 -5.70 11.50
C ARG A 23 13.69 -5.84 12.56
N LEU A 24 12.48 -6.19 12.14
CA LEU A 24 11.34 -6.43 13.01
C LEU A 24 11.16 -7.92 13.34
N ASP A 25 12.09 -8.79 12.93
CA ASP A 25 11.97 -10.24 13.09
C ASP A 25 10.65 -10.81 12.54
N ILE A 26 10.14 -10.20 11.46
CA ILE A 26 8.95 -10.66 10.73
C ILE A 26 9.44 -11.57 9.60
N PRO A 27 9.14 -12.88 9.65
CA PRO A 27 9.51 -13.79 8.58
C PRO A 27 8.70 -13.48 7.32
N TYR A 28 9.31 -13.64 6.15
CA TYR A 28 8.65 -13.34 4.88
C TYR A 28 9.06 -14.31 3.77
N ARG A 29 8.19 -14.47 2.78
CA ARG A 29 8.47 -15.18 1.53
C ARG A 29 8.23 -14.24 0.36
N LEU A 30 9.13 -14.27 -0.62
CA LEU A 30 8.91 -13.55 -1.87
C LEU A 30 8.00 -14.38 -2.75
N LYS A 31 6.93 -13.75 -3.25
CA LYS A 31 5.98 -14.35 -4.19
C LYS A 31 6.12 -13.69 -5.54
N THR A 32 6.43 -14.49 -6.54
CA THR A 32 6.75 -14.05 -7.91
C THR A 32 5.75 -14.63 -8.91
N GLY A 33 5.93 -14.36 -10.20
CA GLY A 33 5.13 -15.02 -11.23
C GLY A 33 5.38 -16.53 -11.35
N GLU A 34 6.47 -17.06 -10.80
CA GLU A 34 6.75 -18.51 -10.77
C GLU A 34 6.27 -19.17 -9.49
N ASP A 35 6.35 -18.46 -8.35
CA ASP A 35 5.83 -18.89 -7.04
C ASP A 35 4.72 -17.95 -6.57
N HIS A 36 3.48 -18.31 -6.84
CA HIS A 36 2.31 -17.53 -6.45
C HIS A 36 2.00 -17.70 -4.95
N PRO A 37 1.34 -16.71 -4.32
CA PRO A 37 0.80 -16.89 -2.98
C PRO A 37 -0.32 -17.95 -3.00
N ASP A 38 -0.39 -18.76 -1.94
CA ASP A 38 -1.39 -19.83 -1.79
C ASP A 38 -2.53 -19.46 -0.82
N GLY A 39 -2.49 -18.25 -0.25
CA GLY A 39 -3.46 -17.76 0.72
C GLY A 39 -3.21 -18.19 2.17
N SER A 40 -2.17 -18.96 2.45
CA SER A 40 -1.82 -19.37 3.82
C SER A 40 -1.23 -18.26 4.67
N ARG A 41 -0.88 -17.12 4.07
CA ARG A 41 -0.20 -15.99 4.71
C ARG A 41 -0.81 -14.66 4.27
N PRO A 42 -0.75 -13.63 5.12
CA PRO A 42 -1.03 -12.25 4.74
C PRO A 42 -0.14 -11.79 3.58
N LEU A 43 -0.71 -10.99 2.71
CA LEU A 43 -0.06 -10.45 1.53
C LEU A 43 0.46 -9.04 1.81
N MET A 44 1.70 -8.77 1.44
CA MET A 44 2.24 -7.41 1.30
C MET A 44 2.44 -7.11 -0.17
N LEU A 45 1.75 -6.09 -0.67
CA LEU A 45 1.83 -5.60 -2.03
C LEU A 45 2.57 -4.25 -2.05
N PRO A 46 3.91 -4.25 -2.10
CA PRO A 46 4.66 -3.03 -2.30
C PRO A 46 4.41 -2.48 -3.70
N GLY A 47 4.65 -1.19 -3.91
CA GLY A 47 4.77 -0.70 -5.27
C GLY A 47 5.52 0.62 -5.41
N VAL A 48 6.43 0.67 -6.37
CA VAL A 48 7.17 1.87 -6.78
C VAL A 48 7.16 1.95 -8.30
N GLY A 49 6.91 3.13 -8.85
CA GLY A 49 6.86 3.37 -10.29
C GLY A 49 5.53 3.98 -10.72
N ALA A 50 5.19 3.81 -11.99
CA ALA A 50 3.93 4.31 -12.55
C ALA A 50 2.81 3.27 -12.39
N PHE A 51 1.60 3.72 -12.10
CA PHE A 51 0.39 2.92 -11.93
C PHE A 51 0.21 1.87 -13.04
N GLY A 52 0.25 2.31 -14.31
CA GLY A 52 0.06 1.40 -15.46
C GLY A 52 1.14 0.34 -15.57
N ALA A 53 2.40 0.71 -15.36
CA ALA A 53 3.53 -0.22 -15.43
C ALA A 53 3.48 -1.29 -14.31
N VAL A 54 3.05 -0.90 -13.10
CA VAL A 54 2.86 -1.85 -12.00
C VAL A 54 1.70 -2.81 -12.31
N MET A 55 0.57 -2.30 -12.81
CA MET A 55 -0.56 -3.16 -13.19
C MET A 55 -0.21 -4.11 -14.33
N GLU A 56 0.49 -3.65 -15.36
CA GLU A 56 0.97 -4.49 -16.45
C GLU A 56 1.89 -5.60 -15.94
N ALA A 57 2.88 -5.27 -15.10
CA ALA A 57 3.79 -6.25 -14.54
C ALA A 57 3.07 -7.31 -13.66
N LEU A 58 2.09 -6.91 -12.87
CA LEU A 58 1.26 -7.84 -12.09
C LEU A 58 0.41 -8.75 -12.98
N GLN A 59 -0.17 -8.20 -14.04
CA GLN A 59 -1.01 -8.94 -14.99
C GLN A 59 -0.19 -9.95 -15.79
N THR A 60 0.94 -9.55 -16.37
CA THR A 60 1.82 -10.43 -17.15
C THR A 60 2.33 -11.61 -16.33
N ARG A 61 2.48 -11.43 -15.02
CA ARG A 61 2.95 -12.47 -14.10
C ARG A 61 1.85 -13.30 -13.45
N GLY A 62 0.57 -13.04 -13.75
CA GLY A 62 -0.57 -13.73 -13.10
C GLY A 62 -0.84 -13.29 -11.65
N LEU A 63 0.00 -12.43 -11.08
CA LEU A 63 -0.09 -11.96 -9.70
C LEU A 63 -1.32 -11.09 -9.44
N ALA A 64 -1.79 -10.35 -10.45
CA ALA A 64 -3.01 -9.53 -10.31
C ALA A 64 -4.22 -10.39 -9.95
N GLN A 65 -4.44 -11.51 -10.65
CA GLN A 65 -5.57 -12.40 -10.38
C GLN A 65 -5.41 -13.08 -9.02
N ALA A 66 -4.21 -13.53 -8.67
CA ALA A 66 -3.97 -14.15 -7.36
C ALA A 66 -4.28 -13.19 -6.21
N VAL A 67 -3.88 -11.92 -6.30
CA VAL A 67 -4.22 -10.91 -5.27
C VAL A 67 -5.72 -10.71 -5.17
N LEU A 68 -6.45 -10.64 -6.30
CA LEU A 68 -7.91 -10.52 -6.31
C LEU A 68 -8.59 -11.71 -5.63
N ASP A 69 -8.22 -12.92 -6.04
CA ASP A 69 -8.82 -14.16 -5.55
C ASP A 69 -8.58 -14.37 -4.05
N LEU A 70 -7.37 -14.08 -3.57
CA LEU A 70 -7.01 -14.21 -2.16
C LEU A 70 -7.67 -13.13 -1.31
N THR A 71 -7.72 -11.89 -1.79
CA THR A 71 -8.41 -10.82 -1.06
C THR A 71 -9.92 -11.11 -0.94
N ALA A 72 -10.52 -11.73 -1.96
CA ALA A 72 -11.91 -12.18 -1.93
C ALA A 72 -12.15 -13.37 -0.96
N GLN A 73 -11.10 -14.09 -0.59
CA GLN A 73 -11.10 -15.15 0.43
C GLN A 73 -10.73 -14.61 1.82
N ASP A 74 -10.86 -13.30 2.03
CA ASP A 74 -10.54 -12.59 3.27
C ASP A 74 -9.06 -12.70 3.71
N VAL A 75 -8.14 -13.09 2.81
CA VAL A 75 -6.70 -13.09 3.11
C VAL A 75 -6.25 -11.63 3.33
N PRO A 76 -5.59 -11.30 4.46
CA PRO A 76 -5.19 -9.92 4.73
C PRO A 76 -4.21 -9.37 3.70
N LEU A 77 -4.41 -8.12 3.29
CA LEU A 77 -3.60 -7.44 2.29
C LEU A 77 -3.09 -6.10 2.84
N LEU A 78 -1.78 -5.86 2.71
CA LEU A 78 -1.15 -4.56 2.96
C LEU A 78 -0.58 -3.97 1.67
N GLY A 79 -1.20 -2.91 1.14
CA GLY A 79 -0.67 -2.14 0.02
C GLY A 79 0.29 -1.03 0.46
N VAL A 80 1.39 -0.80 -0.26
CA VAL A 80 2.34 0.30 0.04
C VAL A 80 2.64 1.14 -1.20
N CYS A 81 2.48 2.46 -1.07
CA CYS A 81 2.70 3.48 -2.10
C CYS A 81 1.88 3.20 -3.36
N VAL A 82 2.49 2.75 -4.47
CA VAL A 82 1.72 2.37 -5.68
C VAL A 82 0.84 1.16 -5.38
N GLY A 83 1.24 0.29 -4.45
CA GLY A 83 0.43 -0.83 -3.96
C GLY A 83 -0.90 -0.38 -3.33
N LEU A 84 -0.98 0.82 -2.74
CA LEU A 84 -2.26 1.43 -2.34
C LEU A 84 -3.04 1.89 -3.57
N GLN A 85 -2.36 2.58 -4.49
CA GLN A 85 -2.99 3.23 -5.63
C GLN A 85 -3.70 2.23 -6.54
N ILE A 86 -3.05 1.11 -6.83
CA ILE A 86 -3.61 0.07 -7.71
C ILE A 86 -4.79 -0.68 -7.10
N LEU A 87 -5.13 -0.48 -5.83
CA LEU A 87 -6.37 -1.04 -5.24
C LEU A 87 -7.63 -0.34 -5.81
N PHE A 88 -7.47 0.85 -6.37
CA PHE A 88 -8.54 1.64 -6.97
C PHE A 88 -8.72 1.34 -8.46
N GLU A 89 -9.76 1.91 -9.07
CA GLU A 89 -10.20 1.52 -10.42
C GLU A 89 -9.29 2.07 -11.53
N GLU A 90 -8.81 3.30 -11.38
CA GLU A 90 -8.06 4.02 -12.40
C GLU A 90 -7.19 5.13 -11.79
N SER A 91 -6.22 5.60 -12.58
CA SER A 91 -5.30 6.68 -12.20
C SER A 91 -5.16 7.71 -13.31
N GLU A 92 -5.19 8.99 -12.94
CA GLU A 92 -4.83 10.11 -13.82
C GLU A 92 -3.38 10.02 -14.34
N GLU A 93 -2.50 9.26 -13.65
CA GLU A 93 -1.11 9.03 -14.08
C GLU A 93 -1.01 8.17 -15.35
N SER A 94 -1.93 7.24 -15.52
CA SER A 94 -1.89 6.23 -16.59
C SER A 94 -3.28 6.08 -17.21
N PRO A 95 -3.73 7.07 -18.02
CA PRO A 95 -5.04 7.02 -18.65
C PRO A 95 -5.25 5.73 -19.45
N GLY A 96 -6.36 5.04 -19.19
CA GLY A 96 -6.71 3.77 -19.83
C GLY A 96 -6.21 2.52 -19.10
N ALA A 97 -5.26 2.64 -18.16
CA ALA A 97 -4.90 1.53 -17.28
C ALA A 97 -5.97 1.30 -16.21
N ARG A 98 -6.31 0.04 -15.95
CA ARG A 98 -7.22 -0.38 -14.88
C ARG A 98 -6.43 -0.92 -13.71
N GLY A 99 -6.78 -0.51 -12.50
CA GLY A 99 -6.26 -1.11 -11.28
C GLY A 99 -7.01 -2.40 -10.92
N LEU A 100 -6.69 -2.95 -9.75
CA LEU A 100 -7.35 -4.13 -9.18
C LEU A 100 -8.83 -3.86 -8.88
N SER A 101 -9.24 -2.61 -8.69
CA SER A 101 -10.64 -2.23 -8.44
C SER A 101 -11.24 -2.92 -7.20
N LEU A 102 -10.41 -3.15 -6.18
CA LEU A 102 -10.80 -3.70 -4.88
C LEU A 102 -11.53 -2.66 -4.02
N LEU A 103 -11.21 -1.37 -4.22
CA LEU A 103 -11.81 -0.24 -3.52
C LEU A 103 -12.39 0.75 -4.54
N PRO A 104 -13.61 1.28 -4.32
CA PRO A 104 -14.21 2.24 -5.23
C PRO A 104 -13.53 3.60 -5.11
N GLY A 105 -13.29 4.23 -6.26
CA GLY A 105 -12.61 5.52 -6.34
C GLY A 105 -11.44 5.48 -7.30
N LYS A 106 -10.64 6.55 -7.27
CA LYS A 106 -9.63 6.81 -8.29
C LYS A 106 -8.40 7.50 -7.73
N VAL A 107 -7.29 7.34 -8.43
CA VAL A 107 -6.03 7.97 -8.09
C VAL A 107 -5.91 9.27 -8.89
N LYS A 108 -5.65 10.36 -8.18
CA LYS A 108 -5.58 11.72 -8.73
C LYS A 108 -4.24 12.35 -8.49
N LYS A 109 -3.89 13.33 -9.31
CA LYS A 109 -2.71 14.15 -9.04
C LYS A 109 -2.87 14.86 -7.69
N LEU A 110 -1.79 14.86 -6.90
CA LEU A 110 -1.75 15.54 -5.62
C LEU A 110 -2.11 17.03 -5.81
N PRO A 111 -3.03 17.60 -5.02
CA PRO A 111 -3.55 18.96 -5.22
C PRO A 111 -2.59 20.03 -4.68
N ALA A 112 -1.31 19.96 -5.03
CA ALA A 112 -0.26 20.84 -4.54
C ALA A 112 0.48 21.54 -5.69
N LYS A 113 1.08 22.70 -5.42
CA LYS A 113 1.90 23.41 -6.41
C LYS A 113 3.25 22.71 -6.63
N LYS A 114 3.86 22.21 -5.56
CA LYS A 114 5.17 21.54 -5.60
C LYS A 114 5.02 20.02 -5.62
N VAL A 115 5.05 19.41 -6.79
CA VAL A 115 4.92 17.96 -7.01
C VAL A 115 6.19 17.40 -7.65
N PRO A 116 6.70 16.21 -7.25
CA PRO A 116 6.18 15.30 -6.23
C PRO A 116 6.31 15.85 -4.80
N GLN A 117 5.46 15.36 -3.90
CA GLN A 117 5.71 15.42 -2.46
C GLN A 117 6.87 14.50 -2.14
N ILE A 118 7.98 15.04 -1.63
CA ILE A 118 9.15 14.28 -1.19
C ILE A 118 9.53 14.73 0.20
N GLY A 119 9.54 13.80 1.15
CA GLY A 119 10.02 14.03 2.51
C GLY A 119 9.04 13.59 3.57
N TRP A 120 9.34 13.99 4.80
CA TRP A 120 8.51 13.69 5.96
C TRP A 120 7.30 14.61 6.01
N ASN A 121 6.12 14.02 6.22
CA ASN A 121 4.89 14.77 6.44
C ASN A 121 4.09 14.14 7.59
N ARG A 122 3.30 14.97 8.27
CA ARG A 122 2.42 14.52 9.35
C ARG A 122 1.23 13.79 8.77
N VAL A 123 0.85 12.69 9.41
CA VAL A 123 -0.40 11.98 9.18
C VAL A 123 -1.21 11.94 10.47
N VAL A 124 -2.52 11.98 10.33
CA VAL A 124 -3.48 11.92 11.43
C VAL A 124 -4.47 10.81 11.14
N CYS A 125 -4.65 9.91 12.11
CA CYS A 125 -5.61 8.81 12.06
C CYS A 125 -7.02 9.37 12.16
N CYS A 126 -7.93 8.87 11.33
CA CYS A 126 -9.35 9.20 11.40
C CYS A 126 -10.04 8.56 12.63
N GLU A 127 -9.36 7.65 13.31
CA GLU A 127 -9.89 6.86 14.42
C GLU A 127 -9.13 7.10 15.73
N THR A 128 -9.77 6.75 16.84
CA THR A 128 -9.14 6.75 18.16
C THR A 128 -8.33 5.47 18.39
N GLY A 129 -7.07 5.60 18.82
CA GLY A 129 -6.20 4.44 19.05
C GLY A 129 -4.80 4.84 19.54
N PRO A 130 -3.85 3.90 19.67
CA PRO A 130 -2.50 4.20 20.15
C PRO A 130 -1.61 4.91 19.11
N LEU A 131 -1.88 4.74 17.82
CA LEU A 131 -1.11 5.33 16.71
C LEU A 131 -1.88 6.49 16.06
N GLN A 132 -2.34 7.48 16.84
CA GLN A 132 -3.23 8.52 16.30
C GLN A 132 -2.54 9.49 15.33
N GLU A 133 -1.26 9.76 15.51
CA GLU A 133 -0.53 10.69 14.65
C GLU A 133 0.96 10.38 14.64
N GLY A 134 1.60 10.75 13.53
CA GLY A 134 3.02 10.57 13.37
C GLY A 134 3.55 11.28 12.14
N TYR A 135 4.86 11.26 11.98
CA TYR A 135 5.53 11.71 10.77
C TYR A 135 5.96 10.49 9.97
N VAL A 136 5.68 10.52 8.67
CA VAL A 136 5.97 9.43 7.73
C VAL A 136 6.57 9.98 6.44
N TYR A 137 7.32 9.13 5.73
CA TYR A 137 8.04 9.51 4.54
C TYR A 137 7.21 9.29 3.27
N PHE A 138 7.02 10.36 2.50
CA PHE A 138 6.32 10.37 1.23
C PHE A 138 7.29 10.59 0.05
N VAL A 139 6.96 10.00 -1.09
CA VAL A 139 7.59 10.21 -2.40
C VAL A 139 6.58 9.91 -3.50
N ASN A 140 5.62 10.81 -3.71
CA ASN A 140 4.49 10.58 -4.60
C ASN A 140 4.02 11.86 -5.32
N SER A 141 3.54 11.69 -6.55
CA SER A 141 2.88 12.73 -7.34
C SER A 141 1.36 12.60 -7.37
N TYR A 142 0.88 11.40 -7.06
CA TYR A 142 -0.52 11.02 -7.10
C TYR A 142 -0.94 10.46 -5.74
N VAL A 143 -2.24 10.55 -5.46
CA VAL A 143 -2.88 10.09 -4.22
C VAL A 143 -4.23 9.46 -4.53
N ALA A 144 -4.63 8.48 -3.74
CA ALA A 144 -5.98 7.96 -3.84
C ALA A 144 -7.02 9.00 -3.42
N LYS A 145 -8.15 8.98 -4.12
CA LYS A 145 -9.39 9.63 -3.75
C LYS A 145 -10.47 8.55 -3.63
N PRO A 146 -10.60 7.92 -2.45
CA PRO A 146 -11.65 6.93 -2.20
C PRO A 146 -13.03 7.57 -2.42
N GLU A 147 -13.96 6.79 -2.97
CA GLU A 147 -15.37 7.20 -3.03
C GLU A 147 -16.05 7.05 -1.66
N ARG A 148 -15.67 6.01 -0.91
CA ARG A 148 -16.10 5.78 0.46
C ARG A 148 -15.15 6.46 1.43
N THR A 149 -15.62 7.52 2.08
CA THR A 149 -14.82 8.25 3.07
C THR A 149 -14.52 7.43 4.32
N ASP A 150 -15.40 6.48 4.66
CA ASP A 150 -15.23 5.60 5.81
C ASP A 150 -14.05 4.62 5.66
N ASP A 151 -13.58 4.41 4.43
CA ASP A 151 -12.39 3.61 4.15
C ASP A 151 -11.09 4.39 4.39
N VAL A 152 -11.15 5.71 4.62
CA VAL A 152 -9.96 6.55 4.88
C VAL A 152 -9.48 6.33 6.32
N TRP A 153 -8.28 5.79 6.45
CA TRP A 153 -7.70 5.45 7.76
C TRP A 153 -6.79 6.55 8.31
N TYR A 154 -5.97 7.16 7.46
CA TYR A 154 -5.17 8.33 7.81
C TYR A 154 -5.31 9.39 6.73
N THR A 155 -5.32 10.66 7.16
CA THR A 155 -5.18 11.82 6.29
C THR A 155 -3.80 12.46 6.46
N GLY A 156 -3.36 13.16 5.43
CA GLY A 156 -2.23 14.08 5.48
C GLY A 156 -2.62 15.40 4.80
N ASP A 157 -1.85 16.45 5.04
CA ASP A 157 -2.02 17.74 4.35
C ASP A 157 -0.72 18.12 3.64
N TYR A 158 -0.81 18.40 2.35
CA TYR A 158 0.29 18.96 1.58
C TYR A 158 -0.25 19.99 0.59
N GLU A 159 -0.49 21.20 1.09
CA GLU A 159 -1.22 22.27 0.38
C GLU A 159 -2.69 21.89 0.09
N GLY A 160 -3.23 20.99 0.90
CA GLY A 160 -4.53 20.37 0.71
C GLY A 160 -4.57 18.97 1.31
N GLU A 161 -5.70 18.64 1.95
CA GLU A 161 -5.91 17.33 2.55
C GLU A 161 -5.95 16.22 1.49
N PHE A 162 -5.32 15.09 1.80
CA PHE A 162 -5.32 13.90 0.98
C PHE A 162 -5.42 12.61 1.82
N CYS A 163 -5.86 11.53 1.18
CA CYS A 163 -5.90 10.20 1.77
C CYS A 163 -4.47 9.63 1.88
N ALA A 164 -3.95 9.53 3.10
CA ALA A 164 -2.62 9.00 3.38
C ALA A 164 -2.61 7.48 3.62
N ALA A 165 -3.74 6.92 4.04
CA ALA A 165 -3.91 5.48 4.21
C ALA A 165 -5.39 5.09 4.11
N VAL A 166 -5.65 3.85 3.73
CA VAL A 166 -6.99 3.27 3.71
C VAL A 166 -7.05 1.99 4.51
N ARG A 167 -8.24 1.65 5.00
CA ARG A 167 -8.55 0.38 5.63
C ARG A 167 -9.98 -0.03 5.31
N HIS A 168 -10.15 -1.23 4.77
CA HIS A 168 -11.46 -1.80 4.44
C HIS A 168 -11.41 -3.31 4.62
N LYS A 169 -12.18 -3.84 5.59
CA LYS A 169 -12.17 -5.29 5.91
C LYS A 169 -10.74 -5.81 6.15
N ASN A 170 -10.30 -6.80 5.38
CA ASN A 170 -8.98 -7.42 5.38
C ASN A 170 -7.91 -6.60 4.63
N ILE A 171 -8.26 -5.45 4.04
CA ILE A 171 -7.35 -4.59 3.29
C ILE A 171 -6.89 -3.43 4.18
N ALA A 172 -5.59 -3.23 4.28
CA ALA A 172 -4.97 -1.99 4.72
C ALA A 172 -4.03 -1.50 3.63
N ALA A 173 -3.85 -0.18 3.49
CA ALA A 173 -2.82 0.32 2.60
C ALA A 173 -2.32 1.70 3.02
N PHE A 174 -1.05 1.97 2.75
CA PHE A 174 -0.38 3.24 3.03
C PHE A 174 0.09 3.91 1.75
N GLN A 175 -0.14 5.22 1.61
CA GLN A 175 0.44 6.03 0.53
C GLN A 175 1.92 6.34 0.82
N PHE A 176 2.26 6.50 2.10
CA PHE A 176 3.63 6.66 2.56
C PHE A 176 4.40 5.34 2.57
N HIS A 177 5.71 5.43 2.79
CA HIS A 177 6.62 4.30 2.92
C HIS A 177 6.86 3.98 4.40
N PRO A 178 6.08 3.09 5.05
CA PRO A 178 6.26 2.78 6.47
C PRO A 178 7.66 2.24 6.76
N GLU A 179 8.27 1.53 5.82
CA GLU A 179 9.63 1.00 5.91
C GLU A 179 10.72 2.09 5.93
N LYS A 180 10.38 3.32 5.56
CA LYS A 180 11.24 4.51 5.59
C LYS A 180 10.82 5.53 6.65
N SER A 181 9.79 5.23 7.45
CA SER A 181 9.12 6.17 8.35
C SER A 181 9.52 6.01 9.82
N GLY A 182 10.73 5.48 10.06
CA GLY A 182 11.28 5.33 11.41
C GLY A 182 10.38 4.50 12.32
N ARG A 183 10.39 4.80 13.62
CA ARG A 183 9.64 4.02 14.62
C ARG A 183 8.14 3.97 14.33
N PHE A 184 7.53 5.10 13.98
CA PHE A 184 6.08 5.15 13.73
C PHE A 184 5.66 4.23 12.57
N GLY A 185 6.40 4.27 11.45
CA GLY A 185 6.14 3.35 10.33
C GLY A 185 6.38 1.88 10.67
N HIS A 186 7.41 1.58 11.47
CA HIS A 186 7.66 0.22 11.93
C HIS A 186 6.56 -0.29 12.86
N ASP A 187 6.07 0.56 13.78
CA ASP A 187 4.99 0.21 14.70
C ASP A 187 3.70 -0.09 13.92
N LEU A 188 3.42 0.62 12.82
CA LEU A 188 2.31 0.32 11.91
C LEU A 188 2.45 -1.05 11.22
N ILE A 189 3.64 -1.37 10.71
CA ILE A 189 3.90 -2.69 10.10
C ILE A 189 3.74 -3.80 11.14
N ALA A 190 4.34 -3.62 12.31
CA ALA A 190 4.28 -4.61 13.39
C ALA A 190 2.86 -4.83 13.90
N ASP A 191 2.07 -3.76 14.06
CA ASP A 191 0.67 -3.83 14.44
C ASP A 191 -0.16 -4.55 13.37
N TRP A 192 0.01 -4.22 12.08
CA TRP A 192 -0.68 -4.94 11.01
C TRP A 192 -0.33 -6.43 11.00
N CYS A 193 0.95 -6.80 11.04
CA CYS A 193 1.39 -8.20 11.03
C CYS A 193 0.89 -8.99 12.25
N LYS A 194 0.68 -8.32 13.39
CA LYS A 194 0.15 -8.95 14.61
C LYS A 194 -1.35 -9.27 14.49
N ASN A 195 -2.10 -8.42 13.79
CA ASN A 195 -3.56 -8.53 13.65
C ASN A 195 -4.01 -9.20 12.34
N ALA A 196 -3.07 -9.47 11.42
CA ALA A 196 -3.34 -10.11 10.14
C ALA A 196 -3.50 -11.65 10.23
N VAL A 197 -3.98 -12.21 11.34
CA VAL A 197 -4.18 -13.66 11.55
C VAL A 197 -5.63 -13.97 11.85
#